data_AF-A0A0G1X8C0-F1
#
_entry.id   AF-A0A0G1X8C0-F1
#
_cell.length_a   1.000
_cell.length_b   1.000
_cell.length_c   1.000
_cell.angle_alpha   90.00
_cell.angle_beta   90.00
_cell.angle_gamma   90.00
#
_symmetry.space_group_name_H-M   'P 1'
#
loop_
_entity.id
_entity.type
_entity.pdbx_description
1 polymer ?
#
loop_
_entity_poly.entity_id
_entity_poly.type
_entity_poly.pdbx_seq_one_letter_code
_entity_poly.pdbx_strand_id
1 'polypeptide(L)'
;MTQETKTCQNCKNQFTVEPEDFDFYRKIEVPSPTWCPECRLIRRLAWRNERALYRGKCQRCGKATISIFSPDKDLTVYCRGCWWSDEWDGLEYGINFDPQEPFLSQVEGLFHKVPTMALHGLHTTLVNSEYTNMVGYLKNCYFITHSDYDENCAYGSYIHHSKDSVDNLMLDQSELCYETVNCRNCYQTFFSLDCEDCQNVYFSKSCNGCSNCFGCVNLRNKSYHIFNRPYSKSEYEKKLQDYIPHTFQKQQEMIEMIHSKWPYYPTKYAHERHNTNVTGDYIFNCKNTYDSFIITDAENCRYCALIVPSGLKDSYDLTHYGPLSELVYESFQVGDHVSRIKFSWWAVTNNEDVEYSMFVTGCRNVFGCVGLKKREYCILNKQYSKEEFEKLRAQIIEQMNTKPYRDQQNHEYRYGEFFPTEMSPFAYNETTAQELFPTMTKEEAIEKGYS
;
A
#
# COMPACT_ATOMS: atom_id res chain seq x y z
N MET A 1 3.71 -17.12 27.03
CA MET A 1 2.50 -17.63 27.74
C MET A 1 2.21 -19.04 27.23
N THR A 2 1.12 -19.71 27.57
CA THR A 2 0.63 -20.85 26.75
C THR A 2 -0.12 -20.30 25.54
N GLN A 3 -0.22 -21.09 24.47
CA GLN A 3 -1.08 -20.82 23.31
C GLN A 3 -2.53 -20.54 23.76
N GLU A 4 -3.18 -19.53 23.16
CA GLU A 4 -4.58 -19.19 23.44
C GLU A 4 -5.43 -19.25 22.17
N THR A 5 -6.57 -19.92 22.21
CA THR A 5 -7.58 -19.86 21.14
C THR A 5 -8.64 -18.84 21.50
N LYS A 6 -8.77 -17.81 20.66
CA LYS A 6 -9.73 -16.70 20.82
C LYS A 6 -10.85 -16.78 19.78
N THR A 7 -11.97 -16.14 20.09
CA THR A 7 -13.07 -15.93 19.14
C THR A 7 -12.97 -14.52 18.55
N CYS A 8 -12.95 -14.40 17.22
CA CYS A 8 -12.93 -13.10 16.54
C CYS A 8 -14.21 -12.31 16.85
N GLN A 9 -14.08 -11.06 17.31
CA GLN A 9 -15.27 -10.26 17.61
C GLN A 9 -16.11 -9.92 16.38
N ASN A 10 -15.52 -9.88 15.17
CA ASN A 10 -16.25 -9.66 13.91
C ASN A 10 -16.88 -10.97 13.39
N CYS A 11 -16.10 -11.82 12.70
CA CYS A 11 -16.62 -13.01 12.02
C CYS A 11 -16.96 -14.21 12.92
N LYS A 12 -16.76 -14.10 14.25
CA LYS A 12 -17.00 -15.15 15.26
C LYS A 12 -16.21 -16.47 15.06
N ASN A 13 -15.34 -16.55 14.05
CA ASN A 13 -14.42 -17.67 13.86
C ASN A 13 -13.36 -17.71 14.97
N GLN A 14 -12.86 -18.91 15.27
CA GLN A 14 -11.73 -19.07 16.18
C GLN A 14 -10.40 -18.73 15.48
N PHE A 15 -9.49 -18.11 16.22
CA PHE A 15 -8.12 -17.86 15.80
C PHE A 15 -7.15 -18.07 16.97
N THR A 16 -5.92 -18.42 16.67
CA THR A 16 -4.89 -18.69 17.68
C THR A 16 -4.03 -17.43 17.91
N VAL A 17 -3.65 -17.20 19.16
CA VAL A 17 -2.56 -16.30 19.56
C VAL A 17 -1.46 -17.17 20.17
N GLU A 18 -0.30 -17.16 19.55
CA GLU A 18 0.84 -18.00 19.95
C GLU A 18 1.60 -17.38 21.15
N PRO A 19 2.34 -18.19 21.94
CA PRO A 19 3.14 -17.71 23.07
C PRO A 19 4.01 -16.48 22.79
N GLU A 20 4.61 -16.43 21.61
CA GLU A 20 5.51 -15.39 21.11
C GLU A 20 4.77 -14.09 20.74
N ASP A 21 3.53 -14.21 20.25
CA ASP A 21 2.69 -13.05 19.92
C ASP A 21 2.40 -12.23 21.20
N PHE A 22 2.21 -12.91 22.35
CA PHE A 22 2.09 -12.24 23.65
C PHE A 22 3.37 -11.54 24.12
N ASP A 23 4.55 -12.01 23.74
CA ASP A 23 5.80 -11.29 23.99
C ASP A 23 5.86 -10.01 23.16
N PHE A 24 5.40 -10.06 21.90
CA PHE A 24 5.26 -8.86 21.07
C PHE A 24 4.27 -7.85 21.66
N TYR A 25 3.03 -8.24 21.98
CA TYR A 25 2.03 -7.30 22.50
C TYR A 25 2.48 -6.62 23.81
N ARG A 26 3.19 -7.34 24.68
CA ARG A 26 3.81 -6.78 25.88
C ARG A 26 4.98 -5.83 25.57
N LYS A 27 5.83 -6.16 24.60
CA LYS A 27 6.95 -5.31 24.13
C LYS A 27 6.49 -3.93 23.64
N ILE A 28 5.24 -3.80 23.20
CA ILE A 28 4.69 -2.58 22.60
C ILE A 28 3.56 -1.92 23.41
N GLU A 29 3.28 -2.41 24.63
CA GLU A 29 2.27 -1.85 25.54
C GLU A 29 0.83 -1.77 24.97
N VAL A 30 0.40 -2.78 24.20
CA VAL A 30 -0.98 -2.89 23.69
C VAL A 30 -1.61 -4.24 24.11
N PRO A 31 -2.96 -4.34 24.21
CA PRO A 31 -3.60 -5.63 24.42
C PRO A 31 -3.48 -6.52 23.18
N SER A 32 -3.43 -7.83 23.41
CA SER A 32 -3.57 -8.86 22.36
C SER A 32 -4.91 -8.72 21.60
N PRO A 33 -4.95 -9.02 20.29
CA PRO A 33 -6.10 -8.77 19.42
C PRO A 33 -7.40 -9.41 19.89
N THR A 34 -8.49 -8.76 19.51
CA THR A 34 -9.87 -9.30 19.54
C THR A 34 -10.41 -9.65 18.15
N TRP A 35 -9.72 -9.22 17.08
CA TRP A 35 -10.05 -9.49 15.67
C TRP A 35 -9.09 -10.53 15.09
N CYS A 36 -9.57 -11.46 14.25
CA CYS A 36 -8.69 -12.38 13.52
C CYS A 36 -7.91 -11.64 12.41
N PRO A 37 -6.75 -12.16 11.96
CA PRO A 37 -5.90 -11.50 10.96
C PRO A 37 -6.61 -11.08 9.67
N GLU A 38 -7.51 -11.91 9.13
CA GLU A 38 -8.28 -11.59 7.93
C GLU A 38 -9.21 -10.40 8.13
N CYS A 39 -9.96 -10.36 9.25
CA CYS A 39 -10.84 -9.24 9.55
C CYS A 39 -10.06 -7.95 9.85
N ARG A 40 -8.86 -8.06 10.43
CA ARG A 40 -7.92 -6.93 10.59
C ARG A 40 -7.47 -6.39 9.23
N LEU A 41 -7.09 -7.28 8.30
CA LEU A 41 -6.71 -6.89 6.93
C LEU A 41 -7.87 -6.22 6.17
N ILE A 42 -9.06 -6.82 6.15
CA ILE A 42 -10.23 -6.22 5.49
C ILE A 42 -10.56 -4.85 6.11
N ARG A 43 -10.50 -4.73 7.44
CA ARG A 43 -10.71 -3.46 8.17
C ARG A 43 -9.77 -2.36 7.69
N ARG A 44 -8.49 -2.64 7.46
CA ARG A 44 -7.53 -1.65 6.90
C ARG A 44 -7.77 -1.35 5.43
N LEU A 45 -8.07 -2.38 4.63
CA LEU A 45 -8.30 -2.22 3.19
C LEU A 45 -9.58 -1.42 2.90
N ALA A 46 -10.60 -1.51 3.76
CA ALA A 46 -11.88 -0.78 3.65
C ALA A 46 -11.74 0.74 3.82
N TRP A 47 -10.54 1.23 4.16
CA TRP A 47 -10.20 2.65 4.14
C TRP A 47 -9.39 3.03 2.89
N ARG A 48 -8.90 2.10 2.05
CA ARG A 48 -8.03 2.38 0.90
C ARG A 48 -8.81 2.55 -0.40
N ASN A 49 -9.10 3.80 -0.76
CA ASN A 49 -9.44 4.15 -2.14
C ASN A 49 -8.18 4.53 -2.94
N GLU A 50 -7.77 3.65 -3.87
CA GLU A 50 -6.76 3.99 -4.88
C GLU A 50 -7.34 4.67 -6.13
N ARG A 51 -8.46 4.16 -6.65
CA ARG A 51 -8.88 4.28 -8.06
C ARG A 51 -10.32 4.82 -8.27
N ALA A 52 -11.15 4.92 -7.24
CA ALA A 52 -12.46 5.55 -7.35
C ALA A 52 -12.29 7.09 -7.30
N LEU A 53 -12.33 7.72 -8.47
CA LEU A 53 -11.95 9.12 -8.67
C LEU A 53 -13.15 10.01 -9.02
N TYR A 54 -13.34 11.05 -8.23
CA TYR A 54 -14.47 11.98 -8.31
C TYR A 54 -14.06 13.37 -8.78
N ARG A 55 -14.83 13.93 -9.71
CA ARG A 55 -14.63 15.31 -10.18
C ARG A 55 -15.23 16.30 -9.20
N GLY A 56 -14.41 17.20 -8.67
CA GLY A 56 -14.83 18.24 -7.74
C GLY A 56 -14.18 19.60 -8.01
N LYS A 57 -14.24 20.47 -7.00
CA LYS A 57 -13.49 21.72 -6.92
C LYS A 57 -12.76 21.77 -5.59
N CYS A 58 -11.55 22.28 -5.58
CA CYS A 58 -10.85 22.58 -4.34
C CYS A 58 -11.64 23.65 -3.57
N GLN A 59 -12.07 23.34 -2.35
CA GLN A 59 -12.88 24.25 -1.54
C GLN A 59 -12.10 25.50 -1.07
N ARG A 60 -10.76 25.47 -1.13
CA ARG A 60 -9.89 26.61 -0.85
C ARG A 60 -9.76 27.59 -2.01
N CYS A 61 -9.38 27.11 -3.19
CA CYS A 61 -9.00 27.97 -4.33
C CYS A 61 -9.96 27.91 -5.53
N GLY A 62 -11.06 27.15 -5.45
CA GLY A 62 -12.08 27.03 -6.49
C GLY A 62 -11.67 26.28 -7.76
N LYS A 63 -10.38 25.95 -7.94
CA LYS A 63 -9.87 25.19 -9.09
C LYS A 63 -10.55 23.83 -9.19
N ALA A 64 -10.88 23.42 -10.42
CA ALA A 64 -11.32 22.05 -10.70
C ALA A 64 -10.24 21.05 -10.24
N THR A 65 -10.67 19.96 -9.62
CA THR A 65 -9.78 18.94 -9.09
C THR A 65 -10.43 17.56 -9.21
N ILE A 66 -9.61 16.52 -9.09
CA ILE A 66 -10.09 15.16 -8.85
C ILE A 66 -9.85 14.86 -7.37
N SER A 67 -10.73 14.08 -6.75
CA SER A 67 -10.56 13.58 -5.39
C SER A 67 -10.88 12.09 -5.28
N ILE A 68 -10.27 11.43 -4.29
CA ILE A 68 -10.71 10.12 -3.81
C ILE A 68 -12.03 10.17 -3.01
N PHE A 69 -12.42 11.33 -2.49
CA PHE A 69 -13.66 11.48 -1.72
C PHE A 69 -14.84 11.74 -2.64
N SER A 70 -15.93 10.99 -2.48
CA SER A 70 -17.16 11.18 -3.25
C SER A 70 -17.90 12.47 -2.84
N PRO A 71 -18.62 13.16 -3.75
CA PRO A 71 -19.19 14.48 -3.47
C PRO A 71 -20.32 14.50 -2.43
N ASP A 72 -20.84 13.34 -2.04
CA ASP A 72 -21.84 13.12 -1.00
C ASP A 72 -21.24 13.02 0.41
N LYS A 73 -19.91 12.91 0.55
CA LYS A 73 -19.24 12.94 1.86
C LYS A 73 -19.15 14.38 2.37
N ASP A 74 -19.55 14.60 3.62
CA ASP A 74 -19.40 15.89 4.30
C ASP A 74 -17.94 16.09 4.74
N LEU A 75 -17.10 16.47 3.77
CA LEU A 75 -15.65 16.68 3.95
C LEU A 75 -15.18 17.97 3.25
N THR A 76 -14.27 18.69 3.91
CA THR A 76 -13.63 19.88 3.34
C THR A 76 -12.43 19.49 2.47
N VAL A 77 -12.61 19.39 1.15
CA VAL A 77 -11.57 18.84 0.25
C VAL A 77 -10.69 19.93 -0.39
N TYR A 78 -9.38 19.87 -0.14
CA TYR A 78 -8.35 20.75 -0.73
C TYR A 78 -7.51 20.01 -1.78
N CYS A 79 -7.19 20.66 -2.91
CA CYS A 79 -6.22 20.08 -3.85
C CYS A 79 -4.81 20.03 -3.23
N ARG A 80 -3.94 19.14 -3.75
CA ARG A 80 -2.59 18.88 -3.21
C ARG A 80 -1.82 20.16 -2.84
N GLY A 81 -1.73 21.14 -3.74
CA GLY A 81 -1.03 22.40 -3.46
C GLY A 81 -1.65 23.25 -2.36
N CYS A 82 -2.98 23.30 -2.26
CA CYS A 82 -3.66 24.03 -1.19
C CYS A 82 -3.50 23.35 0.18
N TRP A 83 -3.53 22.02 0.24
CA TRP A 83 -3.32 21.28 1.48
C TRP A 83 -1.88 21.43 2.00
N TRP A 84 -0.89 21.32 1.11
CA TRP A 84 0.53 21.49 1.46
C TRP A 84 0.95 22.94 1.73
N SER A 85 0.15 23.94 1.34
CA SER A 85 0.46 25.36 1.59
C SER A 85 0.48 25.73 3.09
N ASP A 86 1.17 26.82 3.42
CA ASP A 86 1.20 27.43 4.75
C ASP A 86 0.00 28.35 5.03
N GLU A 87 -0.98 28.41 4.12
CA GLU A 87 -2.14 29.29 4.26
C GLU A 87 -3.24 28.71 5.20
N TRP A 88 -3.00 27.58 5.86
CA TRP A 88 -3.80 27.03 6.97
C TRP A 88 -2.93 26.20 7.91
N ASP A 89 -3.31 26.17 9.18
CA ASP A 89 -2.74 25.28 10.19
C ASP A 89 -3.83 24.35 10.76
N GLY A 90 -3.51 23.07 10.90
CA GLY A 90 -4.41 22.10 11.55
C GLY A 90 -4.65 22.41 13.04
N LEU A 91 -3.76 23.18 13.68
CA LEU A 91 -3.96 23.68 15.05
C LEU A 91 -5.18 24.60 15.21
N GLU A 92 -5.65 25.26 14.14
CA GLU A 92 -6.86 26.10 14.15
C GLU A 92 -8.14 25.29 14.48
N TYR A 93 -8.08 23.98 14.29
CA TYR A 93 -9.17 23.03 14.50
C TYR A 93 -9.05 22.26 15.83
N GLY A 94 -8.06 22.61 16.67
CA GLY A 94 -7.78 21.91 17.93
C GLY A 94 -8.94 21.96 18.93
N ILE A 95 -9.34 20.80 19.45
CA ILE A 95 -10.41 20.66 20.44
C ILE A 95 -9.87 20.16 21.79
N ASN A 96 -10.60 20.43 22.87
CA ASN A 96 -10.30 19.82 24.17
C ASN A 96 -10.92 18.42 24.21
N PHE A 97 -10.19 17.44 24.78
CA PHE A 97 -10.75 16.13 25.09
C PHE A 97 -11.90 16.23 26.10
N ASP A 98 -13.04 15.62 25.77
CA ASP A 98 -14.15 15.41 26.70
C ASP A 98 -14.14 13.96 27.22
N PRO A 99 -13.94 13.70 28.52
CA PRO A 99 -14.00 12.34 29.07
C PRO A 99 -15.41 11.71 28.99
N GLN A 100 -16.46 12.51 28.80
CA GLN A 100 -17.83 12.02 28.66
C GLN A 100 -18.13 11.42 27.29
N GLU A 101 -17.32 11.64 26.24
CA GLU A 101 -17.57 11.09 24.90
C GLU A 101 -16.50 10.06 24.49
N PRO A 102 -16.84 8.94 23.83
CA PRO A 102 -15.86 7.95 23.38
C PRO A 102 -14.76 8.62 22.54
N PHE A 103 -13.49 8.31 22.81
CA PHE A 103 -12.38 9.03 22.18
C PHE A 103 -12.43 9.01 20.64
N LEU A 104 -12.73 7.85 20.02
CA LEU A 104 -12.76 7.73 18.56
C LEU A 104 -13.86 8.59 17.91
N SER A 105 -15.00 8.82 18.58
CA SER A 105 -16.03 9.76 18.13
C SER A 105 -15.53 11.20 18.07
N GLN A 106 -14.61 11.58 18.97
CA GLN A 106 -14.00 12.91 18.97
C GLN A 106 -12.98 13.06 17.83
N VAL A 107 -12.27 11.98 17.47
CA VAL A 107 -11.36 11.94 16.31
C VAL A 107 -12.15 12.01 14.99
N GLU A 108 -13.24 11.24 14.86
CA GLU A 108 -14.18 11.32 13.73
C GLU A 108 -14.80 12.72 13.60
N GLY A 109 -15.31 13.28 14.70
CA GLY A 109 -15.86 14.64 14.74
C GLY A 109 -14.85 15.76 14.48
N LEU A 110 -13.54 15.46 14.55
CA LEU A 110 -12.45 16.33 14.11
C LEU A 110 -12.13 16.12 12.62
N PHE A 111 -12.16 14.88 12.14
CA PHE A 111 -11.95 14.51 10.73
C PHE A 111 -12.87 15.24 9.77
N HIS A 112 -14.17 15.30 10.08
CA HIS A 112 -15.14 16.01 9.26
C HIS A 112 -14.93 17.54 9.19
N LYS A 113 -14.17 18.13 10.13
CA LYS A 113 -13.92 19.57 10.20
C LYS A 113 -12.59 19.98 9.56
N VAL A 114 -11.57 19.13 9.67
CA VAL A 114 -10.21 19.44 9.18
C VAL A 114 -10.13 19.24 7.66
N PRO A 115 -9.51 20.16 6.89
CA PRO A 115 -9.34 19.99 5.46
C PRO A 115 -8.55 18.73 5.06
N THR A 116 -9.14 17.93 4.17
CA THR A 116 -8.54 16.71 3.62
C THR A 116 -7.83 16.96 2.29
N MET A 117 -6.85 16.12 1.95
CA MET A 117 -6.09 16.21 0.69
C MET A 117 -6.82 15.43 -0.40
N ALA A 118 -7.17 16.08 -1.51
CA ALA A 118 -8.01 15.50 -2.56
C ALA A 118 -7.45 14.20 -3.17
N LEU A 119 -6.14 14.16 -3.43
CA LEU A 119 -5.37 13.00 -3.89
C LEU A 119 -4.10 12.95 -3.04
N HIS A 120 -3.71 11.79 -2.53
CA HIS A 120 -2.55 11.73 -1.64
C HIS A 120 -1.23 11.83 -2.42
N GLY A 121 -0.28 12.59 -1.90
CA GLY A 121 1.09 12.61 -2.42
C GLY A 121 1.93 13.82 -2.02
N LEU A 122 3.24 13.70 -2.17
CA LEU A 122 4.24 14.71 -1.80
C LEU A 122 4.30 15.83 -2.86
N HIS A 123 3.41 16.83 -2.76
CA HIS A 123 3.13 17.80 -3.85
C HIS A 123 4.37 18.40 -4.55
N THR A 124 5.38 18.83 -3.81
CA THR A 124 6.59 19.49 -4.34
C THR A 124 7.51 18.56 -5.14
N THR A 125 7.29 17.25 -5.06
CA THR A 125 8.07 16.22 -5.77
C THR A 125 7.41 15.77 -7.07
N LEU A 126 6.27 16.38 -7.45
CA LEU A 126 5.45 15.98 -8.59
C LEU A 126 5.52 17.02 -9.71
N VAL A 127 5.85 16.57 -10.92
CA VAL A 127 5.95 17.40 -12.13
C VAL A 127 5.04 16.80 -13.20
N ASN A 128 4.08 17.57 -13.74
CA ASN A 128 3.12 17.13 -14.78
C ASN A 128 2.47 15.77 -14.47
N SER A 129 2.07 15.55 -13.21
CA SER A 129 1.58 14.27 -12.70
C SER A 129 0.29 14.44 -11.90
N GLU A 130 -0.63 15.28 -12.38
CA GLU A 130 -1.82 15.75 -11.67
C GLU A 130 -2.81 14.63 -11.31
N TYR A 131 -2.84 13.56 -12.10
CA TYR A 131 -3.81 12.45 -12.06
C TYR A 131 -3.24 11.20 -11.36
N THR A 132 -2.56 11.40 -10.24
CA THR A 132 -1.85 10.34 -9.49
C THR A 132 -2.25 10.37 -8.03
N ASN A 133 -2.25 9.22 -7.36
CA ASN A 133 -2.71 9.07 -5.98
C ASN A 133 -1.79 8.11 -5.21
N MET A 134 -1.44 8.44 -3.97
CA MET A 134 -0.52 7.64 -3.14
C MET A 134 0.93 7.64 -3.66
N VAL A 135 1.48 8.82 -3.99
CA VAL A 135 2.75 8.94 -4.74
C VAL A 135 3.71 10.05 -4.27
N GLY A 136 4.99 9.90 -4.61
CA GLY A 136 6.06 10.90 -4.49
C GLY A 136 7.11 10.76 -5.59
N TYR A 137 7.84 11.85 -5.85
CA TYR A 137 8.97 11.91 -6.80
C TYR A 137 8.62 11.54 -8.26
N LEU A 138 7.47 12.00 -8.75
CA LEU A 138 6.96 11.66 -10.09
C LEU A 138 7.15 12.77 -11.13
N LYS A 139 7.42 12.38 -12.38
CA LYS A 139 7.51 13.30 -13.52
C LYS A 139 6.79 12.76 -14.75
N ASN A 140 5.89 13.56 -15.34
CA ASN A 140 5.09 13.19 -16.53
C ASN A 140 4.34 11.85 -16.36
N CYS A 141 3.76 11.57 -15.18
CA CYS A 141 3.12 10.30 -14.86
C CYS A 141 1.58 10.42 -14.83
N TYR A 142 0.87 9.42 -15.37
CA TYR A 142 -0.58 9.46 -15.54
C TYR A 142 -1.29 8.22 -14.98
N PHE A 143 -2.30 8.43 -14.13
CA PHE A 143 -3.16 7.38 -13.54
C PHE A 143 -2.41 6.30 -12.73
N ILE A 144 -1.24 6.65 -12.21
CA ILE A 144 -0.46 5.79 -11.32
C ILE A 144 -0.97 5.91 -9.88
N THR A 145 -1.12 4.74 -9.26
CA THR A 145 -1.42 4.60 -7.85
C THR A 145 -0.25 3.93 -7.14
N HIS A 146 0.04 4.34 -5.90
CA HIS A 146 0.93 3.61 -5.00
C HIS A 146 2.34 3.34 -5.58
N SER A 147 3.04 4.39 -5.95
CA SER A 147 4.32 4.32 -6.65
C SER A 147 5.17 5.55 -6.35
N ASP A 148 6.48 5.36 -6.21
CA ASP A 148 7.44 6.43 -5.95
C ASP A 148 8.58 6.36 -6.97
N TYR A 149 9.08 7.54 -7.37
CA TYR A 149 10.22 7.72 -8.28
C TYR A 149 9.97 7.36 -9.76
N ASP A 150 8.78 7.59 -10.32
CA ASP A 150 8.52 7.35 -11.76
C ASP A 150 8.74 8.57 -12.68
N GLU A 151 9.22 8.35 -13.90
CA GLU A 151 9.35 9.37 -14.96
C GLU A 151 8.87 8.84 -16.34
N ASN A 152 7.81 9.43 -16.90
CA ASN A 152 7.15 9.07 -18.18
C ASN A 152 6.39 7.71 -18.19
N CYS A 153 5.61 7.45 -17.14
CA CYS A 153 4.85 6.20 -16.96
C CYS A 153 3.32 6.41 -17.06
N ALA A 154 2.59 5.40 -17.54
CA ALA A 154 1.13 5.37 -17.56
C ALA A 154 0.52 4.10 -16.95
N TYR A 155 -0.60 4.27 -16.22
CA TYR A 155 -1.55 3.25 -15.74
C TYR A 155 -0.99 2.06 -14.91
N GLY A 156 0.13 2.23 -14.20
CA GLY A 156 0.78 1.17 -13.43
C GLY A 156 0.64 1.24 -11.91
N SER A 157 1.03 0.13 -11.27
CA SER A 157 1.61 0.04 -9.93
C SER A 157 2.34 -1.32 -9.79
N TYR A 158 3.40 -1.54 -9.04
CA TYR A 158 4.40 -0.65 -8.50
C TYR A 158 5.45 -0.46 -9.61
N ILE A 159 5.91 0.76 -9.88
CA ILE A 159 7.01 1.02 -10.83
C ILE A 159 8.04 1.93 -10.12
N HIS A 160 9.33 1.81 -10.45
CA HIS A 160 10.41 2.51 -9.74
C HIS A 160 11.43 3.20 -10.69
N HIS A 161 10.92 3.90 -11.72
CA HIS A 161 11.61 4.62 -12.83
C HIS A 161 11.42 3.92 -14.20
N SER A 162 10.57 4.46 -15.10
CA SER A 162 10.39 3.88 -16.46
C SER A 162 10.13 4.90 -17.58
N LYS A 163 11.17 5.24 -18.37
CA LYS A 163 11.14 6.31 -19.39
C LYS A 163 10.77 5.83 -20.80
N ASP A 164 9.60 5.18 -20.89
CA ASP A 164 8.63 5.15 -22.01
C ASP A 164 7.87 3.80 -21.98
N SER A 165 6.68 3.78 -21.35
CA SER A 165 5.93 2.54 -21.05
C SER A 165 4.39 2.68 -21.12
N VAL A 166 3.75 1.58 -21.55
CA VAL A 166 2.29 1.30 -21.64
C VAL A 166 2.13 -0.24 -21.72
N ASP A 167 1.24 -0.94 -21.02
CA ASP A 167 0.62 -0.68 -19.71
C ASP A 167 1.27 -1.58 -18.65
N ASN A 168 1.09 -1.28 -17.35
CA ASN A 168 2.03 -1.70 -16.32
C ASN A 168 1.44 -2.46 -15.11
N LEU A 169 2.17 -3.47 -14.61
CA LEU A 169 2.13 -3.92 -13.21
C LEU A 169 3.49 -4.55 -12.80
N MET A 170 4.18 -4.00 -11.79
CA MET A 170 5.47 -4.45 -11.20
C MET A 170 6.74 -4.47 -12.12
N LEU A 171 7.52 -3.38 -12.12
CA LEU A 171 8.88 -3.27 -12.72
C LEU A 171 9.79 -2.27 -11.94
N ASP A 172 11.11 -2.51 -11.92
CA ASP A 172 12.11 -1.58 -11.38
C ASP A 172 13.23 -1.30 -12.42
N GLN A 173 13.48 -0.01 -12.65
CA GLN A 173 14.36 0.65 -13.65
C GLN A 173 14.23 0.18 -15.13
N SER A 174 13.64 1.00 -16.01
CA SER A 174 13.38 0.68 -17.44
C SER A 174 13.33 1.90 -18.39
N GLU A 175 13.47 1.69 -19.71
CA GLU A 175 13.31 2.79 -20.72
C GLU A 175 12.56 2.42 -22.02
N LEU A 176 12.32 1.15 -22.40
CA LEU A 176 11.42 0.82 -23.54
C LEU A 176 10.84 -0.60 -23.39
N CYS A 177 9.66 -0.70 -22.78
CA CYS A 177 8.92 -1.94 -22.57
C CYS A 177 7.42 -1.74 -22.86
N TYR A 178 6.80 -2.68 -23.58
CA TYR A 178 5.36 -2.68 -23.87
C TYR A 178 4.78 -4.09 -23.67
N GLU A 179 3.69 -4.18 -22.90
CA GLU A 179 3.04 -5.41 -22.40
C GLU A 179 4.03 -6.43 -21.79
N THR A 180 4.72 -6.02 -20.71
CA THR A 180 5.62 -6.89 -19.93
C THR A 180 5.18 -7.03 -18.48
N VAL A 181 5.39 -8.21 -17.89
CA VAL A 181 5.08 -8.49 -16.48
C VAL A 181 6.33 -9.02 -15.78
N ASN A 182 6.64 -8.50 -14.58
CA ASN A 182 7.75 -8.95 -13.74
C ASN A 182 9.10 -9.01 -14.50
N CYS A 183 9.51 -7.88 -15.07
CA CYS A 183 10.78 -7.77 -15.79
C CYS A 183 11.76 -6.84 -15.05
N ARG A 184 12.99 -7.29 -14.82
CA ARG A 184 14.02 -6.59 -14.03
C ARG A 184 15.27 -6.31 -14.86
N ASN A 185 15.84 -5.10 -14.74
CA ASN A 185 17.09 -4.70 -15.42
C ASN A 185 17.06 -4.99 -16.93
N CYS A 186 15.96 -4.63 -17.61
CA CYS A 186 15.71 -5.01 -19.00
C CYS A 186 15.80 -3.81 -19.97
N TYR A 187 16.28 -4.05 -21.19
CA TYR A 187 16.31 -3.05 -22.27
C TYR A 187 15.73 -3.62 -23.56
N GLN A 188 14.74 -2.93 -24.16
CA GLN A 188 14.01 -3.40 -25.34
C GLN A 188 13.47 -4.82 -25.15
N THR A 189 12.66 -4.98 -24.10
CA THR A 189 11.96 -6.22 -23.77
C THR A 189 10.46 -6.02 -24.00
N PHE A 190 9.87 -6.82 -24.89
CA PHE A 190 8.48 -6.64 -25.35
C PHE A 190 7.68 -7.94 -25.26
N PHE A 191 6.40 -7.86 -24.86
CA PHE A 191 5.48 -9.01 -24.79
C PHE A 191 6.02 -10.19 -23.96
N SER A 192 6.78 -9.90 -22.90
CA SER A 192 7.61 -10.87 -22.18
C SER A 192 7.32 -10.90 -20.68
N LEU A 193 7.53 -12.07 -20.08
CA LEU A 193 7.13 -12.41 -18.71
C LEU A 193 8.31 -12.97 -17.90
N ASP A 194 8.48 -12.57 -16.64
CA ASP A 194 9.49 -13.08 -15.70
C ASP A 194 10.96 -12.97 -16.17
N CYS A 195 11.32 -11.91 -16.92
CA CYS A 195 12.66 -11.77 -17.50
C CYS A 195 13.61 -10.90 -16.66
N GLU A 196 14.87 -11.31 -16.53
CA GLU A 196 15.88 -10.65 -15.67
C GLU A 196 17.20 -10.44 -16.42
N ASP A 197 17.81 -9.26 -16.29
CA ASP A 197 19.09 -8.89 -16.92
C ASP A 197 19.12 -9.17 -18.45
N CYS A 198 18.05 -8.77 -19.17
CA CYS A 198 17.83 -9.12 -20.58
C CYS A 198 17.87 -7.91 -21.53
N GLN A 199 18.34 -8.13 -22.76
CA GLN A 199 18.43 -7.08 -23.80
C GLN A 199 17.89 -7.54 -25.16
N ASN A 200 17.06 -6.74 -25.82
CA ASN A 200 16.48 -7.05 -27.15
C ASN A 200 15.72 -8.39 -27.13
N VAL A 201 14.75 -8.53 -26.23
CA VAL A 201 14.02 -9.79 -25.99
C VAL A 201 12.53 -9.61 -26.33
N TYR A 202 12.02 -10.49 -27.17
CA TYR A 202 10.67 -10.38 -27.72
C TYR A 202 9.87 -11.65 -27.43
N PHE A 203 8.63 -11.50 -26.98
CA PHE A 203 7.66 -12.59 -26.76
C PHE A 203 8.21 -13.78 -25.94
N SER A 204 9.01 -13.53 -24.91
CA SER A 204 9.76 -14.55 -24.18
C SER A 204 9.34 -14.69 -22.71
N LYS A 205 9.54 -15.87 -22.12
CA LYS A 205 9.17 -16.15 -20.72
C LYS A 205 10.36 -16.67 -19.89
N SER A 206 10.52 -16.19 -18.67
CA SER A 206 11.47 -16.68 -17.67
C SER A 206 12.93 -16.74 -18.16
N CYS A 207 13.34 -15.76 -18.98
CA CYS A 207 14.72 -15.65 -19.47
C CYS A 207 15.60 -14.85 -18.48
N ASN A 208 16.83 -15.30 -18.24
CA ASN A 208 17.78 -14.62 -17.36
C ASN A 208 19.13 -14.42 -18.08
N GLY A 209 19.69 -13.20 -18.05
CA GLY A 209 20.97 -12.89 -18.68
C GLY A 209 21.00 -13.07 -20.22
N CYS A 210 19.85 -12.93 -20.90
CA CYS A 210 19.71 -13.26 -22.31
C CYS A 210 19.71 -12.01 -23.22
N SER A 211 20.30 -12.13 -24.41
CA SER A 211 20.36 -10.99 -25.35
C SER A 211 20.07 -11.34 -26.81
N ASN A 212 19.18 -10.61 -27.47
CA ASN A 212 18.72 -10.89 -28.83
C ASN A 212 18.02 -12.26 -28.89
N CYS A 213 16.84 -12.35 -28.28
CA CYS A 213 16.02 -13.57 -28.23
C CYS A 213 14.58 -13.29 -28.68
N PHE A 214 13.95 -14.26 -29.34
CA PHE A 214 12.55 -14.17 -29.79
C PHE A 214 11.79 -15.46 -29.48
N GLY A 215 10.63 -15.37 -28.82
CA GLY A 215 9.77 -16.53 -28.53
C GLY A 215 10.43 -17.56 -27.60
N CYS A 216 11.39 -17.14 -26.78
CA CYS A 216 12.22 -18.02 -25.97
C CYS A 216 11.62 -18.28 -24.59
N VAL A 217 11.87 -19.46 -24.01
CA VAL A 217 11.36 -19.84 -22.69
C VAL A 217 12.44 -20.50 -21.85
N ASN A 218 12.63 -20.06 -20.61
CA ASN A 218 13.57 -20.59 -19.62
C ASN A 218 15.06 -20.58 -20.04
N LEU A 219 15.48 -19.70 -20.95
CA LEU A 219 16.90 -19.59 -21.32
C LEU A 219 17.71 -18.84 -20.26
N ARG A 220 18.98 -19.23 -20.11
CA ARG A 220 19.95 -18.60 -19.21
C ARG A 220 21.25 -18.32 -19.93
N ASN A 221 21.72 -17.07 -19.89
CA ASN A 221 22.99 -16.64 -20.49
C ASN A 221 23.12 -17.08 -21.96
N LYS A 222 22.09 -16.81 -22.77
CA LYS A 222 22.04 -17.13 -24.21
C LYS A 222 21.79 -15.90 -25.07
N SER A 223 22.31 -15.95 -26.28
CA SER A 223 22.10 -14.91 -27.28
C SER A 223 21.77 -15.50 -28.64
N TYR A 224 21.07 -14.72 -29.48
CA TYR A 224 20.71 -15.09 -30.86
C TYR A 224 19.89 -16.39 -30.93
N HIS A 225 18.83 -16.48 -30.12
CA HIS A 225 17.93 -17.63 -30.12
C HIS A 225 16.52 -17.26 -30.59
N ILE A 226 15.90 -18.14 -31.38
CA ILE A 226 14.49 -18.01 -31.80
C ILE A 226 13.79 -19.33 -31.46
N PHE A 227 12.72 -19.28 -30.67
CA PHE A 227 12.01 -20.46 -30.14
C PHE A 227 12.95 -21.52 -29.54
N ASN A 228 13.87 -21.08 -28.68
CA ASN A 228 14.91 -21.88 -28.01
C ASN A 228 15.94 -22.56 -28.94
N ARG A 229 15.98 -22.22 -30.24
CA ARG A 229 17.00 -22.71 -31.17
C ARG A 229 18.11 -21.68 -31.36
N PRO A 230 19.40 -22.06 -31.32
CA PRO A 230 20.52 -21.16 -31.55
C PRO A 230 20.66 -20.83 -33.05
N TYR A 231 21.10 -19.60 -33.32
CA TYR A 231 21.46 -19.12 -34.66
C TYR A 231 22.80 -18.35 -34.59
N SER A 232 23.51 -18.25 -35.71
CA SER A 232 24.57 -17.23 -35.80
C SER A 232 23.94 -15.82 -35.80
N LYS A 233 24.70 -14.80 -35.41
CA LYS A 233 24.23 -13.40 -35.37
C LYS A 233 23.57 -12.98 -36.69
N SER A 234 24.21 -13.27 -37.82
CA SER A 234 23.73 -12.87 -39.15
C SER A 234 22.51 -13.67 -39.64
N GLU A 235 22.29 -14.88 -39.14
CA GLU A 235 21.06 -15.66 -39.39
C GLU A 235 19.92 -15.18 -38.51
N TYR A 236 20.20 -14.88 -37.23
CA TYR A 236 19.24 -14.31 -36.30
C TYR A 236 18.71 -12.97 -36.82
N GLU A 237 19.59 -12.03 -37.19
CA GLU A 237 19.22 -10.71 -37.70
C GLU A 237 18.32 -10.79 -38.94
N LYS A 238 18.61 -11.73 -39.86
CA LYS A 238 17.77 -11.98 -41.03
C LYS A 238 16.41 -12.56 -40.65
N LYS A 239 16.39 -13.62 -39.83
CA LYS A 239 15.15 -14.29 -39.40
C LYS A 239 14.26 -13.40 -38.56
N LEU A 240 14.83 -12.50 -37.76
CA LEU A 240 14.06 -11.60 -36.91
C LEU A 240 13.13 -10.68 -37.74
N GLN A 241 13.54 -10.28 -38.95
CA GLN A 241 12.69 -9.53 -39.88
C GLN A 241 11.46 -10.32 -40.34
N ASP A 242 11.54 -11.66 -40.42
CA ASP A 242 10.40 -12.52 -40.78
C ASP A 242 9.42 -12.70 -39.60
N TYR A 243 9.88 -12.48 -38.36
CA TYR A 243 9.13 -12.79 -37.13
C TYR A 243 8.57 -11.57 -36.39
N ILE A 244 9.15 -10.37 -36.51
CA ILE A 244 8.62 -9.18 -35.85
C ILE A 244 7.28 -8.79 -36.49
N PRO A 245 6.17 -8.71 -35.73
CA PRO A 245 4.89 -8.27 -36.27
C PRO A 245 4.92 -6.75 -36.56
N HIS A 246 4.49 -6.36 -37.77
CA HIS A 246 4.43 -4.97 -38.21
C HIS A 246 3.01 -4.38 -38.23
N THR A 247 2.02 -5.10 -37.71
CA THR A 247 0.62 -4.66 -37.61
C THR A 247 0.02 -5.17 -36.30
N PHE A 248 -0.91 -4.41 -35.70
CA PHE A 248 -1.59 -4.79 -34.47
C PHE A 248 -2.26 -6.18 -34.55
N GLN A 249 -2.90 -6.51 -35.68
CA GLN A 249 -3.50 -7.83 -35.87
C GLN A 249 -2.46 -8.96 -35.77
N LYS A 250 -1.33 -8.87 -36.50
CA LYS A 250 -0.26 -9.87 -36.45
C LYS A 250 0.43 -9.95 -35.09
N GLN A 251 0.42 -8.85 -34.35
CA GLN A 251 0.93 -8.78 -32.98
C GLN A 251 0.02 -9.56 -32.03
N GLN A 252 -1.30 -9.38 -32.09
CA GLN A 252 -2.27 -10.18 -31.34
C GLN A 252 -2.18 -11.68 -31.72
N GLU A 253 -2.13 -12.02 -33.01
CA GLU A 253 -1.91 -13.40 -33.49
C GLU A 253 -0.61 -14.02 -32.92
N MET A 254 0.46 -13.23 -32.78
CA MET A 254 1.73 -13.67 -32.18
C MET A 254 1.61 -13.89 -30.66
N ILE A 255 0.92 -12.98 -29.94
CA ILE A 255 0.63 -13.10 -28.50
C ILE A 255 -0.16 -14.37 -28.23
N GLU A 256 -1.29 -14.57 -28.91
CA GLU A 256 -2.14 -15.77 -28.78
C GLU A 256 -1.34 -17.06 -29.03
N MET A 257 -0.57 -17.10 -30.12
CA MET A 257 0.25 -18.25 -30.49
C MET A 257 1.31 -18.57 -29.44
N ILE A 258 1.91 -17.56 -28.80
CA ILE A 258 2.97 -17.76 -27.81
C ILE A 258 2.40 -18.07 -26.41
N HIS A 259 1.33 -17.39 -26.00
CA HIS A 259 0.59 -17.71 -24.78
C HIS A 259 0.03 -19.14 -24.82
N SER A 260 -0.43 -19.63 -25.98
CA SER A 260 -0.85 -21.04 -26.14
C SER A 260 0.27 -22.06 -25.87
N LYS A 261 1.54 -21.64 -25.99
CA LYS A 261 2.72 -22.53 -25.85
C LYS A 261 3.35 -22.49 -24.47
N TRP A 262 3.30 -21.38 -23.76
CA TRP A 262 3.91 -21.23 -22.44
C TRP A 262 3.49 -22.28 -21.40
N PRO A 263 2.24 -22.80 -21.34
CA PRO A 263 1.85 -23.86 -20.41
C PRO A 263 2.60 -25.18 -20.56
N TYR A 264 3.22 -25.45 -21.72
CA TYR A 264 4.00 -26.67 -21.96
C TYR A 264 5.45 -26.59 -21.46
N TYR A 265 5.87 -25.44 -20.92
CA TYR A 265 7.20 -25.24 -20.36
C TYR A 265 7.17 -25.21 -18.82
N PRO A 266 8.23 -25.69 -18.14
CA PRO A 266 8.32 -25.58 -16.69
C PRO A 266 8.13 -24.13 -16.22
N THR A 267 7.24 -23.92 -15.26
CA THR A 267 7.07 -22.64 -14.55
C THR A 267 7.56 -22.85 -13.11
N LYS A 268 8.13 -21.80 -12.50
CA LYS A 268 8.56 -21.86 -11.09
C LYS A 268 7.33 -22.09 -10.20
N TYR A 269 7.48 -22.87 -9.14
CA TYR A 269 6.41 -23.05 -8.15
C TYR A 269 6.32 -21.86 -7.18
N ALA A 270 7.43 -21.14 -6.98
CA ALA A 270 7.55 -19.92 -6.18
C ALA A 270 8.74 -19.07 -6.66
N HIS A 271 8.66 -17.76 -6.41
CA HIS A 271 9.65 -16.74 -6.73
C HIS A 271 10.42 -16.35 -5.46
N GLU A 272 11.41 -17.17 -5.12
CA GLU A 272 12.17 -17.03 -3.86
C GLU A 272 13.67 -16.81 -4.06
N ARG A 273 14.31 -16.07 -3.13
CA ARG A 273 15.79 -15.99 -3.03
C ARG A 273 16.27 -15.67 -1.61
N HIS A 274 17.30 -16.38 -1.15
CA HIS A 274 18.01 -16.15 0.12
C HIS A 274 17.13 -16.14 1.39
N ASN A 275 16.15 -17.04 1.49
CA ASN A 275 15.23 -17.08 2.63
C ASN A 275 15.62 -18.14 3.69
N THR A 276 15.10 -18.02 4.91
CA THR A 276 15.20 -19.04 5.97
C THR A 276 13.93 -19.07 6.81
N ASN A 277 13.24 -20.21 6.87
CA ASN A 277 11.95 -20.39 7.57
C ASN A 277 10.87 -19.40 7.08
N VAL A 278 10.40 -19.55 5.84
CA VAL A 278 9.37 -18.69 5.24
C VAL A 278 8.25 -19.48 4.54
N THR A 279 7.08 -18.86 4.35
CA THR A 279 6.00 -19.35 3.47
C THR A 279 5.38 -18.20 2.65
N GLY A 280 5.17 -18.41 1.34
CA GLY A 280 4.50 -17.48 0.41
C GLY A 280 5.07 -17.52 -1.01
N ASP A 281 4.81 -16.50 -1.83
CA ASP A 281 5.40 -16.28 -3.16
C ASP A 281 5.96 -14.84 -3.24
N TYR A 282 6.89 -14.57 -4.16
CA TYR A 282 7.65 -13.30 -4.26
C TYR A 282 8.32 -12.88 -2.93
N ILE A 283 9.16 -13.77 -2.36
CA ILE A 283 9.86 -13.54 -1.08
C ILE A 283 11.38 -13.50 -1.30
N PHE A 284 12.01 -12.38 -0.92
CA PHE A 284 13.44 -12.17 -1.10
C PHE A 284 14.14 -11.70 0.20
N ASN A 285 15.24 -12.37 0.58
CA ASN A 285 16.08 -12.07 1.75
C ASN A 285 15.35 -12.13 3.12
N CYS A 286 14.34 -12.97 3.29
CA CYS A 286 13.51 -12.98 4.51
C CYS A 286 13.85 -14.11 5.51
N LYS A 287 13.64 -13.86 6.81
CA LYS A 287 13.87 -14.83 7.89
C LYS A 287 12.73 -14.87 8.91
N ASN A 288 12.26 -16.06 9.26
CA ASN A 288 11.13 -16.30 10.19
C ASN A 288 9.89 -15.48 9.79
N THR A 289 9.27 -15.82 8.65
CA THR A 289 8.11 -15.06 8.13
C THR A 289 6.99 -15.99 7.69
N TYR A 290 5.78 -15.78 8.20
CA TYR A 290 4.65 -16.70 8.00
C TYR A 290 3.41 -15.92 7.49
N ASP A 291 2.59 -16.59 6.68
CA ASP A 291 1.27 -16.11 6.21
C ASP A 291 1.31 -14.70 5.57
N SER A 292 2.19 -14.47 4.58
CA SER A 292 2.42 -13.15 3.95
C SER A 292 2.37 -13.23 2.41
N PHE A 293 2.08 -12.09 1.74
CA PHE A 293 1.69 -12.09 0.31
C PHE A 293 2.61 -11.41 -0.71
N ILE A 294 3.41 -10.37 -0.41
CA ILE A 294 4.70 -9.99 -1.11
C ILE A 294 5.58 -9.17 -0.13
N ILE A 295 6.90 -9.43 -0.07
CA ILE A 295 7.88 -8.76 0.84
C ILE A 295 9.35 -8.83 0.34
N THR A 296 10.23 -7.88 0.73
CA THR A 296 11.70 -7.94 0.53
C THR A 296 12.49 -7.42 1.76
N ASP A 297 13.48 -8.14 2.27
CA ASP A 297 14.32 -7.78 3.44
C ASP A 297 13.58 -7.73 4.82
N ALA A 298 12.84 -8.78 5.19
CA ALA A 298 12.10 -8.87 6.47
C ALA A 298 12.67 -9.89 7.49
N GLU A 299 12.59 -9.59 8.80
CA GLU A 299 12.83 -10.53 9.90
C GLU A 299 11.66 -10.49 10.91
N ASN A 300 11.20 -11.65 11.40
CA ASN A 300 10.12 -11.80 12.40
C ASN A 300 8.76 -11.17 12.05
N CYS A 301 8.25 -11.37 10.83
CA CYS A 301 6.98 -10.78 10.37
C CYS A 301 5.85 -11.82 10.18
N ARG A 302 4.59 -11.41 10.37
CA ARG A 302 3.38 -12.21 10.10
C ARG A 302 2.32 -11.34 9.40
N TYR A 303 1.44 -11.94 8.59
CA TYR A 303 0.25 -11.30 7.97
C TYR A 303 0.54 -10.03 7.13
N CYS A 304 1.72 -9.95 6.49
CA CYS A 304 2.13 -8.82 5.67
C CYS A 304 1.65 -8.97 4.22
N ALA A 305 0.93 -7.98 3.66
CA ALA A 305 0.20 -8.20 2.41
C ALA A 305 0.77 -7.59 1.10
N LEU A 306 1.88 -6.80 1.10
CA LEU A 306 2.63 -6.26 -0.07
C LEU A 306 3.64 -5.15 0.34
N ILE A 307 4.93 -5.43 0.59
CA ILE A 307 5.97 -4.43 0.95
C ILE A 307 7.22 -4.70 0.05
N VAL A 308 8.13 -3.80 -0.36
CA VAL A 308 9.30 -3.11 0.28
C VAL A 308 10.17 -2.58 -0.92
N PRO A 309 10.94 -1.45 -0.87
CA PRO A 309 12.28 -1.35 -0.23
C PRO A 309 12.39 -0.14 0.74
N SER A 310 12.90 -0.21 1.98
CA SER A 310 13.64 -1.23 2.75
C SER A 310 13.32 -1.10 4.27
N GLY A 311 13.61 -2.11 5.12
CA GLY A 311 13.72 -1.97 6.60
C GLY A 311 12.45 -2.08 7.49
N LEU A 312 12.35 -3.17 8.27
CA LEU A 312 11.33 -3.43 9.33
C LEU A 312 11.85 -4.41 10.41
N LYS A 313 11.71 -4.11 11.72
CA LYS A 313 11.68 -5.10 12.86
C LYS A 313 10.93 -4.53 14.08
N ASP A 314 9.96 -5.17 14.76
CA ASP A 314 9.06 -6.27 14.38
C ASP A 314 7.64 -5.67 14.14
N SER A 315 6.82 -6.26 13.27
CA SER A 315 5.51 -5.69 12.84
C SER A 315 4.40 -6.74 12.79
N TYR A 316 3.19 -6.38 13.25
CA TYR A 316 2.04 -7.28 13.39
C TYR A 316 0.74 -6.76 12.73
N ASP A 317 0.87 -5.78 11.82
CA ASP A 317 0.07 -5.63 10.59
C ASP A 317 0.30 -4.21 10.02
N LEU A 318 0.81 -4.15 8.78
CA LEU A 318 1.06 -2.93 8.00
C LEU A 318 0.51 -3.12 6.59
N THR A 319 -0.12 -2.10 6.02
CA THR A 319 -0.86 -2.23 4.76
C THR A 319 -0.83 -0.94 3.95
N HIS A 320 -0.15 -0.81 2.83
CA HIS A 320 1.32 -0.78 2.67
C HIS A 320 1.62 0.57 2.02
N TYR A 321 2.81 1.17 1.97
CA TYR A 321 4.22 0.77 2.01
C TYR A 321 4.96 1.51 3.16
N GLY A 322 6.28 1.36 3.31
CA GLY A 322 7.06 2.02 4.38
C GLY A 322 8.56 1.70 4.45
N PRO A 323 9.42 2.71 4.73
CA PRO A 323 10.81 2.52 5.22
C PRO A 323 11.09 3.27 6.56
N LEU A 324 12.22 3.10 7.28
CA LEU A 324 12.99 1.89 7.63
C LEU A 324 12.60 1.32 9.03
N SER A 325 11.37 1.58 9.50
CA SER A 325 10.52 0.96 10.56
C SER A 325 11.07 0.18 11.81
N GLU A 326 10.70 0.64 13.03
CA GLU A 326 10.62 -0.14 14.30
C GLU A 326 9.67 0.52 15.34
N LEU A 327 8.64 -0.07 15.96
CA LEU A 327 7.80 -1.26 15.73
C LEU A 327 6.34 -0.81 15.49
N VAL A 328 5.55 -1.54 14.70
CA VAL A 328 4.23 -1.07 14.22
C VAL A 328 3.10 -2.12 14.38
N TYR A 329 1.91 -1.68 14.81
CA TYR A 329 0.68 -2.48 14.96
C TYR A 329 -0.50 -1.55 15.30
N GLU A 330 -1.61 -1.43 14.60
CA GLU A 330 -2.10 -2.02 13.34
C GLU A 330 -2.26 -0.83 12.36
N SER A 331 -1.78 -0.91 11.12
CA SER A 331 -1.51 0.32 10.36
C SER A 331 -1.77 0.22 8.86
N PHE A 332 -2.24 1.33 8.30
CA PHE A 332 -2.30 1.54 6.88
C PHE A 332 -1.34 2.63 6.44
N GLN A 333 -0.41 2.27 5.55
CA GLN A 333 0.68 3.03 4.93
C GLN A 333 1.46 4.01 5.85
N VAL A 334 2.77 3.79 6.02
CA VAL A 334 3.61 4.60 6.93
C VAL A 334 5.10 4.51 6.58
N GLY A 335 5.79 5.64 6.37
CA GLY A 335 7.25 5.71 6.08
C GLY A 335 7.63 6.96 5.27
N ASP A 336 8.81 7.59 5.34
CA ASP A 336 10.12 7.24 5.92
C ASP A 336 10.67 8.36 6.82
N HIS A 337 11.50 8.14 7.85
CA HIS A 337 11.68 6.93 8.67
C HIS A 337 10.49 6.72 9.61
N VAL A 338 10.43 5.56 10.30
CA VAL A 338 9.35 5.24 11.26
C VAL A 338 9.84 4.63 12.59
N SER A 339 9.42 5.27 13.67
CA SER A 339 9.24 4.68 15.00
C SER A 339 8.17 5.45 15.80
N ARG A 340 7.72 4.97 16.96
CA ARG A 340 6.96 3.72 17.12
C ARG A 340 5.48 4.06 16.87
N ILE A 341 4.68 3.20 16.22
CA ILE A 341 3.35 3.64 15.72
C ILE A 341 2.22 2.63 16.01
N LYS A 342 1.12 3.09 16.65
CA LYS A 342 -0.10 2.32 17.03
C LYS A 342 -1.35 3.23 17.05
N PHE A 343 -2.33 3.24 16.15
CA PHE A 343 -2.78 2.35 15.09
C PHE A 343 -3.28 3.35 14.01
N SER A 344 -2.69 3.38 12.83
CA SER A 344 -2.56 4.64 12.04
C SER A 344 -3.10 4.57 10.61
N TRP A 345 -3.64 5.70 10.14
CA TRP A 345 -4.14 5.91 8.77
C TRP A 345 -3.80 7.35 8.31
N TRP A 346 -2.59 7.78 7.95
CA TRP A 346 -1.42 7.18 7.33
C TRP A 346 -0.33 8.26 7.46
N ALA A 347 0.92 7.95 7.84
CA ALA A 347 1.93 8.97 8.19
C ALA A 347 3.24 8.95 7.35
N VAL A 348 3.67 10.11 6.81
CA VAL A 348 4.80 10.29 5.85
C VAL A 348 5.30 11.74 5.92
N THR A 349 6.53 12.12 6.28
CA THR A 349 7.81 11.45 6.56
C THR A 349 8.34 11.86 7.95
N ASN A 350 9.30 11.13 8.52
CA ASN A 350 10.06 11.40 9.76
C ASN A 350 9.18 11.73 10.99
N ASN A 351 8.22 10.84 11.27
CA ASN A 351 7.38 10.88 12.47
C ASN A 351 7.98 10.05 13.62
N GLU A 352 7.60 10.35 14.86
CA GLU A 352 8.02 9.65 16.08
C GLU A 352 6.84 9.54 17.06
N ASP A 353 6.55 8.36 17.60
CA ASP A 353 5.49 8.13 18.61
C ASP A 353 4.12 8.73 18.22
N VAL A 354 3.48 8.06 17.25
CA VAL A 354 2.18 8.43 16.68
C VAL A 354 1.12 7.41 17.07
N GLU A 355 0.06 7.87 17.73
CA GLU A 355 -1.08 7.05 18.10
C GLU A 355 -2.41 7.63 17.58
N TYR A 356 -3.15 6.86 16.78
CA TYR A 356 -4.34 7.31 16.03
C TYR A 356 -4.10 8.55 15.16
N SER A 357 -4.04 8.37 13.84
CA SER A 357 -3.77 9.48 12.91
C SER A 357 -4.60 9.41 11.65
N MET A 358 -4.90 10.60 11.10
CA MET A 358 -5.60 10.85 9.84
C MET A 358 -4.77 11.82 8.98
N PHE A 359 -3.69 11.30 8.39
CA PHE A 359 -2.69 11.98 7.56
C PHE A 359 -1.79 13.01 8.29
N VAL A 360 -0.66 12.52 8.84
CA VAL A 360 0.31 13.34 9.61
C VAL A 360 1.73 13.23 9.05
N THR A 361 2.37 14.38 8.81
CA THR A 361 3.57 14.46 7.96
C THR A 361 4.77 15.12 8.65
N GLY A 362 5.36 14.41 9.60
CA GLY A 362 6.57 14.82 10.33
C GLY A 362 6.31 15.38 11.73
N CYS A 363 5.39 14.77 12.48
CA CYS A 363 5.08 15.14 13.87
C CYS A 363 5.65 14.13 14.87
N ARG A 364 5.77 14.55 16.14
CA ARG A 364 6.31 13.73 17.23
C ARG A 364 5.42 13.74 18.47
N ASN A 365 5.23 12.61 19.14
CA ASN A 365 4.38 12.51 20.35
C ASN A 365 2.98 13.08 20.08
N VAL A 366 2.17 12.37 19.28
CA VAL A 366 0.80 12.83 18.92
C VAL A 366 -0.25 11.74 19.12
N PHE A 367 -1.44 12.14 19.59
CA PHE A 367 -2.54 11.23 19.92
C PHE A 367 -3.87 11.71 19.27
N GLY A 368 -4.45 10.94 18.35
CA GLY A 368 -5.71 11.26 17.65
C GLY A 368 -5.69 12.56 16.87
N CYS A 369 -4.63 12.82 16.10
CA CYS A 369 -4.48 14.06 15.34
C CYS A 369 -4.78 13.88 13.84
N VAL A 370 -5.34 14.95 13.24
CA VAL A 370 -5.83 14.98 11.85
C VAL A 370 -5.16 16.13 11.11
N GLY A 371 -4.49 15.88 9.98
CA GLY A 371 -3.98 16.95 9.12
C GLY A 371 -2.91 17.88 9.72
N LEU A 372 -2.12 17.42 10.71
CA LEU A 372 -1.01 18.20 11.27
C LEU A 372 0.29 18.08 10.45
N LYS A 373 1.04 19.18 10.40
CA LYS A 373 2.34 19.32 9.71
C LYS A 373 3.40 19.85 10.69
N LYS A 374 4.46 19.07 10.96
CA LYS A 374 5.61 19.47 11.80
C LYS A 374 5.23 20.08 13.17
N ARG A 375 4.61 19.26 14.03
CA ARG A 375 4.19 19.61 15.40
C ARG A 375 4.63 18.54 16.41
N GLU A 376 4.61 18.89 17.68
CA GLU A 376 4.92 17.95 18.77
C GLU A 376 3.99 18.13 19.98
N TYR A 377 3.79 17.07 20.76
CA TYR A 377 2.94 17.03 21.96
C TYR A 377 1.52 17.52 21.70
N CYS A 378 0.85 16.88 20.73
CA CYS A 378 -0.49 17.26 20.28
C CYS A 378 -1.54 16.16 20.53
N ILE A 379 -2.72 16.55 21.02
CA ILE A 379 -3.88 15.68 21.20
C ILE A 379 -5.10 16.38 20.58
N LEU A 380 -5.85 15.68 19.72
CA LEU A 380 -7.01 16.23 19.00
C LEU A 380 -6.74 17.61 18.37
N ASN A 381 -5.62 17.72 17.65
CA ASN A 381 -5.08 18.94 17.02
C ASN A 381 -4.73 20.11 17.97
N LYS A 382 -4.80 19.93 19.30
CA LYS A 382 -4.35 20.93 20.26
C LYS A 382 -2.96 20.60 20.78
N GLN A 383 -2.07 21.59 20.86
CA GLN A 383 -0.72 21.46 21.41
C GLN A 383 -0.70 21.70 22.93
N TYR A 384 0.16 20.96 23.63
CA TYR A 384 0.29 20.92 25.09
C TYR A 384 1.76 20.98 25.53
N SER A 385 2.02 21.18 26.83
CA SER A 385 3.34 20.83 27.39
C SER A 385 3.55 19.31 27.35
N LYS A 386 4.80 18.85 27.49
CA LYS A 386 5.11 17.42 27.56
C LYS A 386 4.39 16.73 28.73
N GLU A 387 4.41 17.36 29.89
CA GLU A 387 3.81 16.83 31.13
C GLU A 387 2.27 16.80 31.04
N GLU A 388 1.67 17.80 30.39
CA GLU A 388 0.24 17.84 30.10
C GLU A 388 -0.16 16.76 29.09
N PHE A 389 0.64 16.58 28.02
CA PHE A 389 0.46 15.55 27.01
C PHE A 389 0.51 14.14 27.62
N GLU A 390 1.56 13.82 28.37
CA GLU A 390 1.73 12.49 29.00
C GLU A 390 0.57 12.16 29.94
N LYS A 391 0.15 13.14 30.76
CA LYS A 391 -0.98 13.00 31.68
C LYS A 391 -2.31 12.81 30.93
N LEU A 392 -2.57 13.61 29.90
CA LEU A 392 -3.83 13.56 29.15
C LEU A 392 -3.91 12.29 28.30
N ARG A 393 -2.81 11.85 27.67
CA ARG A 393 -2.72 10.54 26.98
C ARG A 393 -3.09 9.39 27.92
N ALA A 394 -2.53 9.36 29.14
CA ALA A 394 -2.86 8.32 30.12
C ALA A 394 -4.36 8.32 30.51
N GLN A 395 -4.95 9.50 30.69
CA GLN A 395 -6.39 9.64 30.96
C GLN A 395 -7.26 9.14 29.80
N ILE A 396 -6.85 9.41 28.55
CA ILE A 396 -7.57 8.95 27.35
C ILE A 396 -7.48 7.43 27.21
N ILE A 397 -6.30 6.82 27.43
CA ILE A 397 -6.14 5.35 27.36
C ILE A 397 -7.04 4.64 28.39
N GLU A 398 -7.10 5.14 29.62
CA GLU A 398 -8.03 4.63 30.65
C GLU A 398 -9.50 4.81 30.23
N GLN A 399 -9.84 5.92 29.59
CA GLN A 399 -11.18 6.19 29.07
C GLN A 399 -11.55 5.24 27.92
N MET A 400 -10.64 4.98 26.97
CA MET A 400 -10.88 4.02 25.88
C MET A 400 -11.07 2.59 26.38
N ASN A 401 -10.49 2.24 27.54
CA ASN A 401 -10.66 0.94 28.18
C ASN A 401 -11.95 0.85 29.03
N THR A 402 -12.38 1.93 29.68
CA THR A 402 -13.59 1.93 30.52
C THR A 402 -14.86 2.28 29.73
N LYS A 403 -14.73 3.09 28.69
CA LYS A 403 -15.79 3.54 27.77
C LYS A 403 -15.31 3.41 26.30
N PRO A 404 -15.20 2.18 25.76
CA PRO A 404 -14.82 1.98 24.36
C PRO A 404 -15.86 2.57 23.40
N TYR A 405 -15.41 2.88 22.19
CA TYR A 405 -16.33 3.12 21.08
C TYR A 405 -17.04 1.80 20.71
N ARG A 406 -18.28 1.89 20.25
CA ARG A 406 -19.08 0.75 19.78
C ARG A 406 -19.66 1.08 18.42
N ASP A 407 -19.46 0.18 17.46
CA ASP A 407 -20.05 0.34 16.12
C ASP A 407 -21.54 -0.04 16.08
N GLN A 408 -22.18 0.15 14.92
CA GLN A 408 -23.57 -0.28 14.68
C GLN A 408 -23.82 -1.79 14.92
N GLN A 409 -22.79 -2.63 14.86
CA GLN A 409 -22.85 -4.07 15.16
C GLN A 409 -22.50 -4.40 16.62
N ASN A 410 -22.28 -3.37 17.46
CA ASN A 410 -21.88 -3.48 18.85
C ASN A 410 -20.51 -4.16 19.06
N HIS A 411 -19.62 -4.11 18.07
CA HIS A 411 -18.21 -4.43 18.25
C HIS A 411 -17.52 -3.38 19.12
N GLU A 412 -16.57 -3.78 19.96
CA GLU A 412 -15.89 -2.88 20.90
C GLU A 412 -14.52 -2.45 20.39
N TYR A 413 -14.30 -1.14 20.33
CA TYR A 413 -13.04 -0.52 19.94
C TYR A 413 -12.41 0.14 21.16
N ARG A 414 -11.54 -0.63 21.81
CA ARG A 414 -10.73 -0.26 22.98
C ARG A 414 -9.38 0.30 22.52
N TYR A 415 -8.60 0.86 23.44
CA TYR A 415 -7.19 1.14 23.15
C TYR A 415 -6.49 -0.18 22.81
N GLY A 416 -5.92 -0.30 21.62
CA GLY A 416 -5.49 -1.59 21.04
C GLY A 416 -6.06 -1.89 19.66
N GLU A 417 -7.14 -1.21 19.27
CA GLU A 417 -7.87 -1.48 18.01
C GLU A 417 -7.66 -0.37 16.97
N PHE A 418 -7.73 -0.74 15.69
CA PHE A 418 -7.79 0.18 14.56
C PHE A 418 -9.14 0.91 14.49
N PHE A 419 -9.25 1.93 13.64
CA PHE A 419 -10.51 2.65 13.42
C PHE A 419 -11.63 1.71 12.92
N PRO A 420 -12.89 1.90 13.37
CA PRO A 420 -14.09 1.22 12.84
C PRO A 420 -14.24 1.39 11.33
N THR A 421 -14.77 0.37 10.64
CA THR A 421 -15.00 0.44 9.18
C THR A 421 -16.07 1.45 8.80
N GLU A 422 -17.06 1.70 9.67
CA GLU A 422 -18.12 2.68 9.45
C GLU A 422 -17.64 4.14 9.49
N MET A 423 -16.48 4.43 10.10
CA MET A 423 -15.83 5.74 10.05
C MET A 423 -15.06 5.97 8.74
N SER A 424 -14.96 4.95 7.87
CA SER A 424 -14.28 5.09 6.58
C SER A 424 -15.00 6.10 5.69
N PRO A 425 -14.31 7.07 5.07
CA PRO A 425 -14.93 7.98 4.12
C PRO A 425 -15.24 7.32 2.76
N PHE A 426 -15.02 6.01 2.62
CA PHE A 426 -15.20 5.25 1.38
C PHE A 426 -16.18 4.09 1.58
N ALA A 427 -17.04 3.86 0.60
CA ALA A 427 -17.88 2.68 0.50
C ALA A 427 -17.04 1.43 0.13
N TYR A 428 -17.48 0.24 0.51
CA TYR A 428 -16.68 -0.99 0.36
C TYR A 428 -16.15 -1.18 -1.07
N ASN A 429 -17.03 -0.95 -2.07
CA ASN A 429 -16.75 -1.13 -3.49
C ASN A 429 -15.85 -0.05 -4.12
N GLU A 430 -15.51 1.01 -3.38
CA GLU A 430 -14.54 2.04 -3.79
C GLU A 430 -13.11 1.68 -3.39
N THR A 431 -12.96 0.61 -2.59
CA THR A 431 -11.72 0.31 -1.88
C THR A 431 -11.03 -0.95 -2.35
N THR A 432 -9.73 -1.08 -2.07
CA THR A 432 -8.99 -2.31 -2.34
C THR A 432 -9.47 -3.51 -1.50
N ALA A 433 -10.38 -3.33 -0.54
CA ALA A 433 -11.06 -4.45 0.09
C ALA A 433 -11.93 -5.21 -0.92
N GLN A 434 -12.66 -4.51 -1.79
CA GLN A 434 -13.43 -5.11 -2.88
C GLN A 434 -12.53 -5.76 -3.94
N GLU A 435 -11.33 -5.23 -4.18
CA GLU A 435 -10.38 -5.82 -5.14
C GLU A 435 -9.80 -7.15 -4.64
N LEU A 436 -9.47 -7.24 -3.34
CA LEU A 436 -8.85 -8.42 -2.73
C LEU A 436 -9.87 -9.44 -2.17
N PHE A 437 -11.08 -9.00 -1.82
CA PHE A 437 -12.17 -9.82 -1.29
C PHE A 437 -13.47 -9.60 -2.09
N PRO A 438 -13.48 -9.90 -3.41
CA PRO A 438 -14.55 -9.49 -4.34
C PRO A 438 -15.87 -10.25 -4.19
N THR A 439 -15.99 -11.17 -3.24
CA THR A 439 -17.12 -12.11 -3.10
C THR A 439 -18.35 -11.52 -2.40
N MET A 440 -18.23 -10.33 -1.81
CA MET A 440 -19.31 -9.72 -1.03
C MET A 440 -20.31 -8.99 -1.92
N THR A 441 -21.59 -9.34 -1.79
CA THR A 441 -22.69 -8.57 -2.39
C THR A 441 -22.90 -7.25 -1.67
N LYS A 442 -23.62 -6.30 -2.29
CA LYS A 442 -23.97 -5.02 -1.66
C LYS A 442 -24.78 -5.23 -0.38
N GLU A 443 -25.72 -6.17 -0.41
CA GLU A 443 -26.61 -6.48 0.70
C GLU A 443 -25.82 -7.04 1.89
N GLU A 444 -24.87 -7.96 1.65
CA GLU A 444 -23.97 -8.47 2.68
C GLU A 444 -22.98 -7.42 3.21
N ALA A 445 -22.57 -6.47 2.37
CA ALA A 445 -21.70 -5.37 2.81
C ALA A 445 -22.43 -4.43 3.78
N ILE A 446 -23.68 -4.08 3.48
CA ILE A 446 -24.55 -3.29 4.35
C ILE A 446 -24.85 -4.06 5.66
N GLU A 447 -25.16 -5.36 5.59
CA GLU A 447 -25.37 -6.21 6.77
C GLU A 447 -24.14 -6.25 7.69
N LYS A 448 -22.93 -6.24 7.10
CA LYS A 448 -21.65 -6.18 7.81
C LYS A 448 -21.18 -4.75 8.14
N GLY A 449 -22.06 -3.75 8.05
CA GLY A 449 -21.79 -2.38 8.50
C GLY A 449 -20.74 -1.63 7.67
N TYR A 450 -20.57 -1.99 6.40
CA TYR A 450 -19.85 -1.15 5.44
C TYR A 450 -20.80 -0.13 4.79
N SER A 451 -20.25 1.02 4.38
CA SER A 451 -20.95 2.00 3.52
C SER A 451 -21.04 1.53 2.07
#